data_AF-A0A8T3Z4L9-F1
#
_entry.id   AF-A0A8T3Z4L9-F1
#
_cell.length_a   1.000
_cell.length_b   1.000
_cell.length_c   1.000
_cell.angle_alpha   90.00
_cell.angle_beta   90.00
_cell.angle_gamma   90.00
#
_symmetry.space_group_name_H-M   'P 1'
#
loop_
_entity.id
_entity.type
_entity.pdbx_description
1 polymer ?
#
loop_
_entity_poly.entity_id
_entity_poly.type
_entity_poly.pdbx_seq_one_letter_code
_entity_poly.pdbx_strand_id
1 'polypeptide(L)'
;MPKISMEMAILTSIILGLIMAFFNFGDIFALVIVGFVAVFLTPDEEASYKVGALASALLGLVYFVVCLFTPPVLPYQLPNAVVIGVGYAIDGVFTLLLGLFVTLLIYGLMGAIGGYFADKLFKSQD
;
A
#
# COMPACT_ATOMS: atom_id res chain seq x y z
N MET A 1 -0.64 -16.37 20.67
CA MET A 1 0.02 -16.84 19.44
C MET A 1 1.45 -16.31 19.43
N PRO A 2 2.42 -17.01 18.82
CA PRO A 2 3.79 -16.50 18.73
C PRO A 2 3.80 -15.22 17.89
N LYS A 3 4.35 -14.16 18.47
CA LYS A 3 4.58 -12.89 17.77
C LYS A 3 5.89 -13.00 16.99
N ILE A 4 5.93 -12.41 15.80
CA ILE A 4 7.07 -12.48 14.87
C ILE A 4 7.70 -11.10 14.72
N SER A 5 8.96 -10.99 14.28
CA SER A 5 9.60 -9.68 14.14
C SER A 5 8.76 -8.75 13.25
N MET A 6 8.85 -7.44 13.49
CA MET A 6 8.08 -6.43 12.76
C MET A 6 8.23 -6.57 11.25
N GLU A 7 9.45 -6.84 10.77
CA GLU A 7 9.73 -7.00 9.34
C GLU A 7 9.01 -8.22 8.76
N MET A 8 8.98 -9.33 9.51
CA MET A 8 8.28 -10.54 9.10
C MET A 8 6.76 -10.38 9.17
N ALA A 9 6.26 -9.62 10.13
CA ALA A 9 4.84 -9.26 10.23
C ALA A 9 4.40 -8.40 9.04
N ILE A 10 5.19 -7.38 8.69
CA ILE A 10 4.98 -6.55 7.51
C ILE A 10 5.00 -7.40 6.25
N LEU A 11 6.04 -8.22 6.05
CA LEU A 11 6.15 -9.08 4.87
C LEU A 11 4.95 -10.03 4.74
N THR A 12 4.55 -10.67 5.85
CA THR A 12 3.41 -11.59 5.87
C THR A 12 2.11 -10.87 5.51
N SER A 13 1.91 -9.65 6.04
CA SER A 13 0.74 -8.84 5.72
C SER A 13 0.71 -8.41 4.26
N ILE A 14 1.86 -8.08 3.66
CA ILE A 14 1.97 -7.74 2.23
C ILE A 14 1.61 -8.95 1.37
N ILE A 15 2.13 -10.14 1.68
CA ILE A 15 1.80 -11.38 0.96
C ILE A 15 0.29 -11.63 1.02
N LEU A 16 -0.33 -11.46 2.20
CA LEU A 16 -1.78 -11.57 2.34
C LEU A 16 -2.52 -10.53 1.47
N GLY A 17 -2.04 -9.28 1.45
CA GLY A 17 -2.56 -8.22 0.59
C GLY A 17 -2.54 -8.58 -0.90
N LEU A 18 -1.42 -9.15 -1.37
CA LEU A 18 -1.28 -9.61 -2.75
C LEU A 18 -2.22 -10.77 -3.08
N ILE A 19 -2.41 -11.72 -2.15
CA ILE A 19 -3.38 -12.81 -2.30
C ILE A 19 -4.80 -12.24 -2.41
N MET A 20 -5.18 -11.31 -1.54
CA MET A 20 -6.51 -10.69 -1.59
C MET A 20 -6.75 -9.94 -2.91
N ALA A 21 -5.75 -9.22 -3.41
CA ALA A 21 -5.84 -8.55 -4.70
C ALA A 21 -5.99 -9.53 -5.87
N PHE A 22 -5.32 -10.69 -5.82
CA PHE A 22 -5.48 -11.74 -6.83
C PHE A 22 -6.94 -12.25 -6.91
N PHE A 23 -7.65 -12.28 -5.78
CA PHE A 23 -9.07 -12.66 -5.72
C PHE A 23 -10.04 -11.48 -5.93
N ASN A 24 -9.55 -10.27 -6.26
CA ASN A 24 -10.35 -9.03 -6.29
C ASN A 24 -11.15 -8.80 -5.01
N PHE A 25 -10.60 -9.19 -3.86
CA PHE A 25 -11.29 -9.09 -2.59
C PHE A 25 -11.03 -7.74 -1.93
N GLY A 26 -12.07 -6.90 -1.89
CA GLY A 26 -12.20 -5.81 -0.93
C GLY A 26 -11.21 -4.67 -1.06
N ASP A 27 -10.90 -4.16 -2.26
CA ASP A 27 -10.11 -2.95 -2.56
C ASP A 27 -9.56 -2.16 -1.34
N ILE A 28 -10.37 -1.24 -0.79
CA ILE A 28 -9.98 -0.38 0.35
C ILE A 28 -9.90 -1.18 1.67
N PHE A 29 -10.80 -2.14 1.87
CA PHE A 29 -10.82 -2.98 3.07
C PHE A 29 -9.60 -3.90 3.17
N ALA A 30 -9.04 -4.33 2.04
CA ALA A 30 -7.83 -5.12 1.98
C ALA A 30 -6.66 -4.36 2.58
N LEU A 31 -6.57 -3.04 2.34
CA LEU A 31 -5.53 -2.19 2.96
C LEU A 31 -5.69 -2.11 4.47
N VAL A 32 -6.93 -1.98 4.96
CA VAL A 32 -7.23 -2.01 6.40
C VAL A 32 -6.84 -3.36 6.99
N ILE A 33 -7.15 -4.47 6.32
CA ILE A 33 -6.78 -5.82 6.76
C ILE A 33 -5.26 -6.00 6.79
N VAL A 34 -4.54 -5.54 5.77
CA VAL A 34 -3.07 -5.58 5.73
C VAL A 34 -2.48 -4.82 6.92
N GLY A 35 -2.93 -3.59 7.15
CA GLY A 35 -2.50 -2.80 8.32
C GLY A 35 -2.83 -3.45 9.65
N PHE A 36 -4.02 -4.07 9.77
CA PHE A 36 -4.45 -4.80 10.96
C PHE A 36 -3.56 -6.02 11.21
N VAL A 37 -3.35 -6.87 10.20
CA VAL A 37 -2.56 -8.10 10.32
C VAL A 37 -1.10 -7.78 10.63
N ALA A 38 -0.53 -6.73 10.03
CA ALA A 38 0.82 -6.29 10.33
C ALA A 38 1.00 -5.98 11.83
N VAL A 39 0.07 -5.22 12.41
CA VAL A 39 0.14 -4.85 13.84
C VAL A 39 -0.19 -6.03 14.74
N PHE A 40 -1.18 -6.84 14.38
CA PHE A 40 -1.60 -8.01 15.15
C PHE A 40 -0.50 -9.07 15.31
N LEU A 41 0.35 -9.24 14.29
CA LEU A 41 1.47 -10.19 14.31
C LEU A 41 2.74 -9.64 14.99
N THR A 42 2.83 -8.32 15.18
CA THR A 42 3.98 -7.64 15.78
C THR A 42 3.96 -7.74 17.32
N PRO A 43 5.12 -7.92 18.00
CA PRO A 43 5.28 -7.82 19.45
C PRO A 43 4.62 -6.58 20.05
N ASP A 44 4.03 -6.68 21.25
CA ASP A 44 3.32 -5.54 21.86
C ASP A 44 4.22 -4.30 22.04
N GLU A 45 5.51 -4.52 22.29
CA GLU A 45 6.49 -3.45 22.46
C GLU A 45 6.62 -2.57 21.20
N GLU A 46 6.42 -3.17 20.02
CA GLU A 46 6.59 -2.54 18.71
C GLU A 46 5.26 -2.30 17.98
N ALA A 47 4.20 -2.99 18.41
CA ALA A 47 2.86 -2.89 17.84
C ALA A 47 2.32 -1.47 18.00
N SER A 48 2.14 -0.80 16.86
CA SER A 48 1.61 0.55 16.77
C SER A 48 0.93 0.74 15.42
N TYR A 49 -0.04 1.66 15.35
CA TYR A 49 -0.67 2.08 14.10
C TYR A 49 0.33 2.47 13.00
N LYS A 50 1.54 2.92 13.38
CA LYS A 50 2.63 3.25 12.45
C LYS A 50 3.12 2.04 11.66
N VAL A 51 3.16 0.86 12.27
CA VAL A 51 3.55 -0.40 11.61
C VAL A 51 2.51 -0.77 10.55
N GLY A 52 1.21 -0.63 10.87
CA GLY A 52 0.13 -0.85 9.91
C GLY A 52 0.16 0.14 8.74
N ALA A 53 0.46 1.42 9.04
CA ALA A 53 0.64 2.45 8.01
C ALA A 53 1.81 2.11 7.08
N LEU A 54 2.94 1.71 7.64
CA LEU A 54 4.14 1.34 6.87
C LEU A 54 3.89 0.11 6.00
N ALA A 55 3.25 -0.92 6.53
CA ALA A 55 2.92 -2.13 5.78
C ALA A 55 2.06 -1.84 4.55
N SER A 56 1.01 -1.04 4.72
CA SER A 56 0.12 -0.69 3.60
C SER A 56 0.77 0.29 2.63
N ALA A 57 1.58 1.24 3.11
CA ALA A 57 2.35 2.13 2.24
C ALA A 57 3.37 1.37 1.38
N LEU A 58 4.04 0.35 1.94
CA LEU A 58 4.93 -0.53 1.18
C LEU A 58 4.17 -1.36 0.15
N LEU A 59 2.99 -1.89 0.49
CA LEU A 59 2.12 -2.54 -0.49
C LEU A 59 1.71 -1.58 -1.62
N GLY A 60 1.37 -0.33 -1.28
CA GLY A 60 1.08 0.73 -2.25
C GLY A 60 2.26 1.04 -3.16
N LEU A 61 3.48 1.04 -2.62
CA LEU A 61 4.70 1.20 -3.41
C LEU A 61 4.93 0.03 -4.37
N VAL A 62 4.66 -1.20 -3.94
CA VAL A 62 4.69 -2.38 -4.81
C VAL A 62 3.70 -2.21 -5.97
N TYR A 63 2.44 -1.85 -5.69
CA TYR A 63 1.46 -1.61 -6.75
C TYR A 63 1.83 -0.46 -7.66
N PHE A 64 2.35 0.64 -7.12
CA PHE A 64 2.81 1.77 -7.90
C PHE A 64 3.89 1.35 -8.92
N VAL A 65 4.87 0.56 -8.48
CA VAL A 65 5.93 0.04 -9.35
C VAL A 65 5.39 -0.94 -10.39
N VAL A 66 4.46 -1.82 -10.04
CA VAL A 66 3.83 -2.74 -11.01
C VAL A 66 3.03 -1.98 -12.06
N CYS A 67 2.29 -0.95 -11.65
CA CYS A 67 1.49 -0.11 -12.55
C CYS A 67 2.34 0.72 -13.52
N LEU A 68 3.60 1.04 -13.18
CA LEU A 68 4.53 1.68 -14.13
C LEU A 68 4.79 0.83 -15.39
N PHE A 69 4.76 -0.49 -15.25
CA PHE A 69 4.98 -1.43 -16.36
C PHE A 69 3.68 -1.96 -16.97
N THR A 70 2.53 -1.55 -16.44
CA THR A 70 1.22 -2.00 -16.91
C THR A 70 0.57 -0.86 -17.71
N PRO A 71 0.59 -0.92 -19.05
CA PRO A 71 0.03 0.15 -19.87
C PRO A 71 -1.49 0.24 -19.67
N PRO A 72 -2.05 1.46 -19.54
CA PRO A 72 -3.49 1.62 -19.46
C PRO A 72 -4.15 1.25 -20.79
N VAL A 73 -5.38 0.75 -20.71
CA VAL A 73 -6.21 0.55 -21.90
C VAL A 73 -6.77 1.91 -22.32
N LEU A 74 -6.22 2.48 -23.38
CA LEU A 74 -6.68 3.74 -23.92
C LEU A 74 -7.76 3.50 -25.00
N PRO A 75 -8.85 4.28 -25.02
CA PRO A 75 -9.87 4.18 -26.07
C PRO A 75 -9.40 4.75 -27.42
N TYR A 76 -8.20 5.32 -27.48
CA TYR A 76 -7.60 5.91 -28.67
C TYR A 76 -6.08 5.70 -28.67
N GLN A 77 -5.46 5.79 -29.85
CA GLN A 77 -4.00 5.78 -30.00
C GLN A 77 -3.44 7.17 -29.70
N LEU A 78 -2.41 7.23 -28.86
CA LEU A 78 -1.67 8.47 -28.62
C LEU A 78 -0.86 8.84 -29.87
N PRO A 79 -0.71 10.14 -30.19
CA PRO A 79 0.23 10.60 -31.22
C PRO A 79 1.65 10.10 -30.93
N ASN A 80 2.50 10.03 -31.96
CA ASN A 80 3.91 9.67 -31.78
C ASN A 80 4.59 10.62 -30.77
N ALA A 81 5.48 10.10 -29.92
CA ALA A 81 6.26 10.85 -28.92
C ALA A 81 6.94 12.13 -29.46
N VAL A 82 7.35 12.14 -30.73
CA VAL A 82 7.94 13.30 -31.42
C VAL A 82 6.91 14.43 -31.60
N VAL A 83 5.64 14.09 -31.80
CA VAL A 83 4.53 15.05 -32.00
C VAL A 83 4.02 15.60 -30.67
N ILE A 84 4.04 14.79 -29.61
CA ILE A 84 3.56 15.17 -28.28
C ILE A 84 4.52 16.17 -27.60
N GLY A 85 5.83 16.08 -27.89
CA GLY A 85 6.83 17.05 -27.45
C GLY A 85 7.26 16.88 -25.99
N VAL A 86 8.33 17.60 -25.62
CA VAL A 86 9.01 17.46 -24.31
C VAL A 86 8.14 17.94 -23.14
N GLY A 87 7.25 18.91 -23.36
CA GLY A 87 6.36 19.44 -22.32
C GLY A 87 5.47 18.36 -21.70
N TYR A 88 4.89 17.51 -22.52
CA TYR A 88 4.04 16.41 -22.05
C TYR A 88 4.81 15.35 -21.27
N ALA A 89 6.08 15.13 -21.62
CA ALA A 89 6.94 14.23 -20.85
C ALA A 89 7.19 14.78 -19.44
N ILE A 90 7.38 16.10 -19.30
CA ILE A 90 7.54 16.78 -18.00
C ILE A 90 6.25 16.68 -17.18
N ASP A 91 5.09 16.93 -17.80
CA ASP A 91 3.78 16.78 -17.14
C ASP A 91 3.53 15.34 -16.67
N GLY A 92 3.97 14.35 -17.46
CA GLY A 92 3.93 12.94 -17.10
C GLY A 92 4.78 12.63 -15.87
N VAL A 93 6.01 13.17 -15.79
CA VAL A 93 6.87 13.02 -14.60
C VAL A 93 6.25 13.68 -13.37
N PHE A 94 5.66 14.87 -13.51
CA PHE A 94 4.97 15.53 -12.41
C PHE A 94 3.78 14.71 -11.91
N THR A 95 2.97 14.20 -12.83
CA THR A 95 1.82 13.34 -12.52
C THR A 95 2.27 12.05 -11.83
N LEU A 96 3.38 11.46 -12.26
CA LEU A 96 3.96 10.29 -11.63
C LEU A 96 4.36 10.54 -10.17
N LEU A 97 5.07 11.65 -9.91
CA LEU A 97 5.48 12.02 -8.55
C LEU A 97 4.27 12.30 -7.66
N LEU A 98 3.28 13.04 -8.15
CA LEU A 98 2.07 13.33 -7.41
C LEU A 98 1.29 12.05 -7.11
N GLY A 99 1.19 11.15 -8.09
CA GLY A 99 0.59 9.82 -7.92
C GLY A 99 1.29 9.00 -6.84
N LEU A 100 2.62 9.04 -6.77
CA LEU A 100 3.38 8.36 -5.71
C LEU A 100 3.01 8.92 -4.33
N PHE A 101 3.04 10.24 -4.15
CA PHE A 101 2.69 10.87 -2.87
C PHE A 101 1.26 10.54 -2.44
N VAL A 102 0.30 10.63 -3.36
CA VAL A 102 -1.10 10.31 -3.09
C VAL A 102 -1.27 8.82 -2.74
N THR A 103 -0.57 7.93 -3.44
CA THR A 103 -0.61 6.49 -3.16
C THR A 103 -0.09 6.20 -1.76
N LEU A 104 1.09 6.71 -1.40
CA LEU A 104 1.67 6.52 -0.07
C LEU A 104 0.76 7.08 1.03
N LEU A 105 0.15 8.24 0.80
CA LEU A 105 -0.74 8.88 1.75
C LEU A 105 -2.03 8.06 1.95
N ILE A 106 -2.73 7.70 0.87
CA ILE A 106 -3.98 6.94 0.98
C ILE A 106 -3.74 5.56 1.59
N TYR A 107 -2.75 4.82 1.07
CA TYR A 107 -2.46 3.47 1.54
C TYR A 107 -1.95 3.49 2.99
N GLY A 108 -1.08 4.44 3.32
CA GLY A 108 -0.59 4.63 4.67
C GLY A 108 -1.73 4.96 5.66
N LEU A 109 -2.66 5.84 5.30
CA LEU A 109 -3.81 6.16 6.16
C LEU A 109 -4.74 4.96 6.35
N MET A 110 -5.06 4.21 5.29
CA MET A 110 -5.92 3.02 5.41
C MET A 110 -5.25 1.94 6.27
N GLY A 111 -3.95 1.72 6.09
CA GLY A 111 -3.17 0.82 6.93
C GLY A 111 -3.09 1.27 8.39
N ALA A 112 -2.97 2.58 8.64
CA ALA A 112 -2.96 3.14 9.97
C ALA A 112 -4.28 2.88 10.71
N ILE A 113 -5.42 2.98 10.01
CA ILE A 113 -6.74 2.68 10.57
C ILE A 113 -6.80 1.20 11.00
N GLY A 114 -6.39 0.29 10.13
CA GLY A 114 -6.34 -1.15 10.46
C GLY A 114 -5.41 -1.44 11.63
N GLY A 115 -4.22 -0.84 11.60
CA GLY A 115 -3.23 -0.95 12.66
C GLY A 115 -3.72 -0.38 14.00
N TYR A 116 -4.46 0.72 13.99
CA TYR A 116 -5.06 1.32 15.19
C TYR A 116 -6.09 0.38 15.83
N PHE A 117 -6.92 -0.29 15.03
CA PHE A 117 -7.86 -1.29 15.56
C PHE A 117 -7.13 -2.47 16.18
N ALA A 118 -6.07 -2.99 15.53
CA ALA A 118 -5.27 -4.08 16.07
C ALA A 118 -4.60 -3.67 17.40
N ASP A 119 -3.98 -2.49 17.43
CA ASP A 119 -3.32 -1.93 18.62
C ASP A 119 -4.30 -1.78 19.79
N LYS A 120 -5.49 -1.22 19.55
CA LYS A 120 -6.48 -1.00 20.62
C LYS A 120 -7.19 -2.27 21.11
N LEU A 121 -7.44 -3.23 20.23
CA LEU A 121 -8.25 -4.41 20.56
C LEU A 121 -7.43 -5.60 21.07
N PHE A 122 -6.15 -5.70 20.71
CA PHE A 122 -5.36 -6.92 20.93
C PHE A 122 -4.05 -6.71 21.71
N LYS A 123 -3.66 -5.46 21.97
CA LYS A 123 -2.54 -5.17 22.87
C LYS A 123 -2.99 -5.27 24.32
N SER A 124 -2.17 -5.88 25.19
CA SER A 124 -2.43 -5.90 26.64
C SER A 124 -2.54 -4.46 27.12
N GLN A 125 -3.68 -4.12 27.71
CA GLN A 125 -3.89 -2.83 28.34
C GLN A 125 -3.53 -3.00 29.81
N ASP A 126 -2.24 -2.88 30.10
CA ASP A 126 -1.74 -2.74 31.46
C ASP A 126 -2.00 -1.31 31.97
#